data_AF-A0A9D4N7G4-F1
#
_entry.id   AF-A0A9D4N7G4-F1
#
_cell.length_a   1.000
_cell.length_b   1.000
_cell.length_c   1.000
_cell.angle_alpha   90.00
_cell.angle_beta   90.00
_cell.angle_gamma   90.00
#
_symmetry.space_group_name_H-M   'P 1'
#
loop_
_entity.id
_entity.type
_entity.pdbx_description
1 polymer ?
#
loop_
_entity_poly.entity_id
_entity_poly.type
_entity_poly.pdbx_seq_one_letter_code
_entity_poly.pdbx_strand_id
1 'polypeptide(L)'
;MVSETFGPAGDHLGLRDRREAHCSKNGVKSVIGNYRDNRFNGLFQTSAEVLLHADDMISVLNTVQQPNRKLISVKADLQCEQIKTMLKCYGLIFVKVTGPYWNLVTSGSVPYLLLYKSVQSLRMYLSDCVNNPKLLISERQWAAEDVADIPNGHLFMKKLLSGDLEDTLLLDTISVVASGMVRCIDKQLVDFLPGGQFGAMPSEEDLDHTKFAHSTNLSCEHHFGDLDSSQRRRPNASLHHHSSVQMIKRSRVNLMNWFDKMSSNDRSSLLKNARKEGKKLREEHISCEKNVLNEINKDMSTENQKKGRKRKNDIAEEIENEAELINMNDDIQFVKNEYVAVAYQDNWYPGIVHQVSDDSKTLTVHFLAQTKNTGHYIWPTRKDEQQVNPRFILRHGFMPECKNSGRLWFVAEHADITKAYQTFSKVFF
;
A
#
# COMPACT_ATOMS: atom_id res chain seq x y z
N MET A 1 -6.26 17.02 -7.90
CA MET A 1 -7.49 17.07 -8.72
C MET A 1 -7.26 17.56 -10.15
N VAL A 2 -6.53 18.66 -10.37
CA VAL A 2 -6.25 19.18 -11.73
C VAL A 2 -5.51 18.15 -12.58
N SER A 3 -4.40 17.59 -12.08
CA SER A 3 -3.61 16.55 -12.77
C SER A 3 -4.41 15.28 -13.07
N GLU A 4 -5.34 14.87 -12.20
CA GLU A 4 -6.23 13.74 -12.48
C GLU A 4 -7.25 14.03 -13.59
N THR A 5 -7.60 15.30 -13.77
CA THR A 5 -8.63 15.74 -14.73
C THR A 5 -8.03 15.94 -16.12
N PHE A 6 -6.82 16.50 -16.19
CA PHE A 6 -6.12 16.81 -17.43
C PHE A 6 -4.96 15.88 -17.77
N GLY A 7 -4.53 15.05 -16.83
CA GLY A 7 -3.45 14.09 -17.05
C GLY A 7 -3.90 12.84 -17.82
N PRO A 8 -2.95 11.98 -18.22
CA PRO A 8 -3.22 10.81 -19.06
C PRO A 8 -4.31 9.84 -18.55
N ALA A 9 -4.54 9.77 -17.23
CA ALA A 9 -5.59 8.93 -16.65
C ALA A 9 -6.98 9.61 -16.57
N GLY A 10 -7.10 10.89 -16.93
CA GLY A 10 -8.32 11.73 -16.83
C GLY A 10 -9.39 11.46 -17.88
N ASP A 11 -9.18 10.46 -18.74
CA ASP A 11 -10.01 10.20 -19.92
C ASP A 11 -11.48 9.88 -19.59
N HIS A 12 -11.73 9.39 -18.37
CA HIS A 12 -13.07 9.12 -17.83
C HIS A 12 -13.96 10.38 -17.70
N LEU A 13 -13.41 11.59 -17.85
CA LEU A 13 -14.15 12.86 -17.81
C LEU A 13 -14.31 13.52 -19.19
N GLY A 14 -13.81 12.90 -20.27
CA GLY A 14 -13.94 13.42 -21.64
C GLY A 14 -13.24 14.76 -21.90
N LEU A 15 -12.26 15.12 -21.06
CA LEU A 15 -11.51 16.37 -21.16
C LEU A 15 -10.15 16.22 -21.85
N ARG A 16 -9.62 15.00 -21.89
CA ARG A 16 -8.31 14.74 -22.48
C ARG A 16 -8.29 15.05 -23.97
N ASP A 17 -9.23 14.52 -24.74
CA ASP A 17 -9.33 14.80 -26.18
C ASP A 17 -9.49 16.30 -26.46
N ARG A 18 -10.31 17.00 -25.66
CA ARG A 18 -10.49 18.45 -25.76
C ARG A 18 -9.20 19.21 -25.46
N ARG A 19 -8.44 18.75 -24.46
CA ARG A 19 -7.14 19.31 -24.10
C ARG A 19 -6.11 19.08 -25.20
N GLU A 20 -6.03 17.86 -25.73
CA GLU A 20 -5.12 17.51 -26.83
C GLU A 20 -5.46 18.30 -28.10
N ALA A 21 -6.74 18.45 -28.44
CA ALA A 21 -7.20 19.28 -29.56
C ALA A 21 -6.85 20.77 -29.37
N HIS A 22 -7.07 21.32 -28.17
CA HIS A 22 -6.68 22.71 -27.85
C HIS A 22 -5.18 22.91 -27.94
N CYS A 23 -4.39 21.98 -27.40
CA CYS A 23 -2.93 21.99 -27.47
C CYS A 23 -2.44 21.96 -28.92
N SER A 24 -2.97 21.05 -29.73
CA SER A 24 -2.64 20.93 -31.15
C SER A 24 -2.97 22.21 -31.93
N LYS A 25 -4.17 22.77 -31.73
CA LYS A 25 -4.62 24.01 -32.39
C LYS A 25 -3.74 25.21 -32.05
N ASN A 26 -3.28 25.32 -30.80
CA ASN A 26 -2.52 26.48 -30.31
C ASN A 26 -1.00 26.27 -30.33
N GLY A 27 -0.50 25.16 -30.87
CA GLY A 27 0.92 24.83 -30.89
C GLY A 27 1.53 24.64 -29.49
N VAL A 28 0.71 24.30 -28.49
CA VAL A 28 1.14 24.09 -27.11
C VAL A 28 1.44 22.61 -26.89
N LYS A 29 2.67 22.30 -26.50
CA LYS A 29 3.01 20.95 -26.04
C LYS A 29 2.51 20.75 -24.61
N SER A 30 1.61 19.78 -24.40
CA SER A 30 1.17 19.42 -23.05
C SER A 30 2.33 18.78 -22.28
N VAL A 31 2.65 19.31 -21.11
CA VAL A 31 3.67 18.74 -20.21
C VAL A 31 3.09 18.19 -18.91
N ILE A 32 1.76 18.12 -18.77
CA ILE A 32 1.12 17.61 -17.55
C ILE A 32 1.35 16.10 -17.42
N GLY A 33 2.03 15.70 -16.36
CA GLY A 33 2.29 14.30 -16.04
C GLY A 33 1.06 13.52 -15.55
N ASN A 34 1.15 12.19 -15.57
CA ASN A 34 0.17 11.29 -14.95
C ASN A 34 0.49 11.08 -13.47
N TYR A 35 0.13 12.05 -12.63
CA TYR A 35 0.36 11.92 -11.20
C TYR A 35 -0.84 11.28 -10.50
N ARG A 36 -0.75 9.96 -10.31
CA ARG A 36 -1.51 9.21 -9.30
C ARG A 36 -0.66 8.88 -8.06
N ASP A 37 0.58 9.37 -8.01
CA ASP A 37 1.57 8.97 -7.02
C ASP A 37 1.82 10.09 -6.01
N ASN A 38 1.89 9.75 -4.73
CA ASN A 38 2.07 10.69 -3.61
C ASN A 38 3.54 11.08 -3.39
N ARG A 39 4.40 10.89 -4.40
CA ARG A 39 5.83 11.20 -4.28
C ARG A 39 6.02 12.70 -4.09
N PHE A 40 6.78 13.06 -3.06
CA PHE A 40 7.02 14.43 -2.65
C PHE A 40 7.50 15.33 -3.81
N ASN A 41 8.39 14.83 -4.68
CA ASN A 41 8.88 15.58 -5.85
C ASN A 41 7.79 15.84 -6.91
N GLY A 42 6.83 14.91 -7.06
CA GLY A 42 5.74 15.01 -8.02
C GLY A 42 4.81 16.19 -7.73
N LEU A 43 4.61 16.53 -6.45
CA LEU A 43 3.81 17.70 -6.07
C LEU A 43 4.40 19.02 -6.60
N PHE A 44 5.70 19.23 -6.42
CA PHE A 44 6.37 20.46 -6.86
C PHE A 44 6.40 20.55 -8.39
N GLN A 45 6.75 19.44 -9.07
CA GLN A 45 6.73 19.39 -10.53
C GLN A 45 5.34 19.66 -11.09
N THR A 46 4.31 18.98 -10.58
CA THR A 46 2.92 19.17 -11.01
C THR A 46 2.48 20.62 -10.83
N SER A 47 2.94 21.30 -9.78
CA SER A 47 2.59 22.69 -9.54
C SER A 47 3.13 23.62 -10.63
N ALA A 48 4.37 23.40 -11.09
CA ALA A 48 4.94 24.14 -12.22
C ALA A 48 4.18 23.85 -13.54
N GLU A 49 3.86 22.58 -13.80
CA GLU A 49 3.12 22.16 -15.00
C GLU A 49 1.69 22.73 -15.03
N VAL A 50 0.99 22.72 -13.88
CA VAL A 50 -0.36 23.27 -13.76
C VAL A 50 -0.35 24.78 -13.98
N LEU A 51 0.58 25.51 -13.36
CA LEU A 51 0.65 26.96 -13.51
C LEU A 51 1.01 27.38 -14.95
N LEU A 52 1.91 26.64 -15.60
CA LEU A 52 2.25 26.86 -17.01
C LEU A 52 1.02 26.79 -17.92
N HIS A 53 0.11 25.88 -17.62
CA HIS A 53 -1.05 25.56 -18.47
C HIS A 53 -2.39 26.08 -17.93
N ALA A 54 -2.40 26.85 -16.84
CA ALA A 54 -3.63 27.23 -16.15
C ALA A 54 -4.63 27.95 -17.08
N ASP A 55 -4.14 28.90 -17.88
CA ASP A 55 -4.96 29.69 -18.80
C ASP A 55 -5.59 28.81 -19.90
N ASP A 56 -4.80 27.88 -20.44
CA ASP A 56 -5.32 26.93 -21.43
C ASP A 56 -6.34 25.97 -20.81
N MET A 57 -6.10 25.49 -19.58
CA MET A 57 -7.02 24.58 -18.89
C MET A 57 -8.36 25.25 -18.63
N ILE A 58 -8.35 26.52 -18.21
CA ILE A 58 -9.57 27.33 -18.06
C ILE A 58 -10.29 27.46 -19.39
N SER A 59 -9.56 27.74 -20.47
CA SER A 59 -10.13 27.83 -21.82
C SER A 59 -10.84 26.53 -22.23
N VAL A 60 -10.21 25.38 -22.00
CA VAL A 60 -10.81 24.07 -22.25
C VAL A 60 -12.05 23.84 -21.37
N LEU A 61 -12.00 24.17 -20.08
CA LEU A 61 -13.15 24.00 -19.17
C LEU A 61 -14.35 24.85 -19.58
N ASN A 62 -14.12 26.04 -20.16
CA ASN A 62 -15.18 26.91 -20.65
C ASN A 62 -15.91 26.32 -21.87
N THR A 63 -15.35 25.33 -22.56
CA THR A 63 -16.03 24.64 -23.67
C THR A 63 -17.07 23.62 -23.18
N VAL A 64 -17.06 23.27 -21.90
CA VAL A 64 -17.97 22.25 -21.33
C VAL A 64 -19.30 22.91 -20.96
N GLN A 65 -20.36 22.59 -21.71
CA GLN A 65 -21.69 23.18 -21.50
C GLN A 65 -22.33 22.77 -20.16
N GLN A 66 -22.12 21.53 -19.71
CA GLN A 66 -22.67 21.00 -18.47
C GLN A 66 -21.57 20.38 -17.61
N PRO A 67 -20.75 21.21 -16.92
CA PRO A 67 -19.66 20.70 -16.11
C PRO A 67 -20.19 20.02 -14.84
N ASN A 68 -19.64 18.85 -14.50
CA ASN A 68 -19.92 18.20 -13.22
C ASN A 68 -19.24 18.96 -12.06
N ARG A 69 -19.59 18.61 -10.81
CA ARG A 69 -19.04 19.27 -9.60
C ARG A 69 -17.51 19.28 -9.55
N LYS A 70 -16.84 18.21 -10.01
CA LYS A 70 -15.37 18.13 -10.06
C LYS A 70 -14.79 19.17 -11.02
N LEU A 71 -15.39 19.34 -12.20
CA LEU A 71 -14.93 20.33 -13.18
C LEU A 71 -15.16 21.77 -12.71
N ILE A 72 -16.27 22.02 -12.03
CA ILE A 72 -16.56 23.32 -11.40
C ILE A 72 -15.51 23.63 -10.35
N SER A 73 -15.20 22.67 -9.47
CA SER A 73 -14.16 22.83 -8.43
C SER A 73 -12.78 23.08 -9.05
N VAL A 74 -12.37 22.28 -10.04
CA VAL A 74 -11.09 22.45 -10.73
C VAL A 74 -10.98 23.83 -11.37
N LYS A 75 -12.04 24.31 -12.01
CA LYS A 75 -12.07 25.66 -12.59
C LYS A 75 -11.93 26.73 -11.51
N ALA A 76 -12.66 26.61 -10.39
CA ALA A 76 -12.58 27.54 -9.28
C ALA A 76 -11.15 27.60 -8.69
N ASP A 77 -10.52 26.45 -8.49
CA ASP A 77 -9.14 26.36 -7.99
C ASP A 77 -8.15 27.04 -8.95
N LEU A 78 -8.30 26.80 -10.26
CA LEU A 78 -7.47 27.43 -11.30
C LEU A 78 -7.69 28.94 -11.42
N GLN A 79 -8.81 29.47 -10.92
CA GLN A 79 -9.13 30.90 -10.94
C GLN A 79 -8.80 31.59 -9.60
N CYS A 80 -8.49 30.85 -8.55
CA CYS A 80 -8.15 31.39 -7.24
C CYS A 80 -6.70 31.87 -7.20
N GLU A 81 -6.50 33.17 -7.01
CA GLU A 81 -5.17 33.78 -6.99
C GLU A 81 -4.31 33.26 -5.82
N GLN A 82 -4.91 33.02 -4.64
CA GLN A 82 -4.18 32.45 -3.50
C GLN A 82 -3.63 31.06 -3.82
N ILE A 83 -4.43 30.21 -4.48
CA ILE A 83 -3.98 28.88 -4.93
C ILE A 83 -2.88 29.02 -5.97
N LYS A 84 -3.01 29.95 -6.94
CA LYS A 84 -1.95 30.20 -7.94
C LYS A 84 -0.65 30.66 -7.28
N THR A 85 -0.71 31.54 -6.27
CA THR A 85 0.47 31.97 -5.51
C THR A 85 1.15 30.79 -4.81
N MET A 86 0.38 29.88 -4.21
CA MET A 86 0.94 28.65 -3.63
C MET A 86 1.56 27.73 -4.68
N LEU A 87 0.89 27.53 -5.82
CA LEU A 87 1.44 26.75 -6.95
C LEU A 87 2.72 27.39 -7.51
N LYS A 88 2.79 28.72 -7.56
CA LYS A 88 3.98 29.49 -7.95
C LYS A 88 5.13 29.21 -6.98
N CYS A 89 4.90 29.25 -5.67
CA CYS A 89 5.89 28.85 -4.68
C CYS A 89 6.39 27.41 -4.91
N TYR A 90 5.49 26.45 -5.06
CA TYR A 90 5.87 25.04 -5.27
C TYR A 90 6.61 24.83 -6.59
N GLY A 91 6.22 25.53 -7.66
CA GLY A 91 6.93 25.49 -8.93
C GLY A 91 8.33 26.09 -8.85
N LEU A 92 8.53 27.18 -8.08
CA LEU A 92 9.86 27.75 -7.84
C LEU A 92 10.76 26.75 -7.08
N ILE A 93 10.22 26.12 -6.03
CA ILE A 93 10.93 25.05 -5.30
C ILE A 93 11.24 23.87 -6.22
N PHE A 94 10.36 23.50 -7.15
CA PHE A 94 10.68 22.49 -8.16
C PHE A 94 11.90 22.89 -8.99
N VAL A 95 11.86 24.08 -9.59
CA VAL A 95 12.88 24.46 -10.56
C VAL A 95 14.23 24.78 -9.91
N LYS A 96 14.23 25.32 -8.69
CA LYS A 96 15.46 25.74 -8.01
C LYS A 96 16.03 24.70 -7.07
N VAL A 97 15.20 23.81 -6.51
CA VAL A 97 15.60 22.93 -5.40
C VAL A 97 15.36 21.46 -5.72
N THR A 98 14.10 21.02 -5.80
CA THR A 98 13.81 19.58 -5.81
C THR A 98 14.11 18.94 -7.16
N GLY A 99 13.88 19.62 -8.27
CA GLY A 99 14.21 19.14 -9.62
C GLY A 99 15.71 18.98 -9.84
N PRO A 100 16.55 20.00 -9.59
CA PRO A 100 18.00 19.88 -9.76
C PRO A 100 18.58 18.83 -8.82
N TYR A 101 18.18 18.84 -7.54
CA TYR A 101 18.62 17.82 -6.59
C TYR A 101 18.21 16.40 -7.02
N TRP A 102 16.98 16.23 -7.51
CA TRP A 102 16.51 14.94 -8.03
C TRP A 102 17.34 14.45 -9.23
N ASN A 103 17.64 15.35 -10.18
CA ASN A 103 18.50 15.02 -11.31
C ASN A 103 19.90 14.62 -10.85
N LEU A 104 20.47 15.34 -9.87
CA LEU A 104 21.78 15.03 -9.30
C LEU A 104 21.83 13.63 -8.68
N VAL A 105 20.82 13.27 -7.86
CA VAL A 105 20.81 11.96 -7.20
C VAL A 105 20.42 10.83 -8.16
N THR A 106 19.77 11.10 -9.28
CA THR A 106 19.37 10.06 -10.24
C THR A 106 20.32 9.89 -11.42
N SER A 107 21.16 10.88 -11.72
CA SER A 107 22.19 10.80 -12.78
C SER A 107 23.27 9.76 -12.47
N GLY A 108 23.50 9.48 -11.17
CA GLY A 108 24.61 8.65 -10.71
C GLY A 108 25.98 9.31 -10.88
N SER A 109 26.03 10.63 -11.15
CA SER A 109 27.28 11.37 -11.34
C SER A 109 28.03 11.66 -10.03
N VAL A 110 27.33 11.64 -8.90
CA VAL A 110 27.91 11.89 -7.57
C VAL A 110 27.88 10.59 -6.76
N PRO A 111 29.04 10.11 -6.26
CA PRO A 111 29.10 8.99 -5.32
C PRO A 111 28.22 9.24 -4.09
N TYR A 112 27.59 8.18 -3.58
CA TYR A 112 26.65 8.27 -2.45
C TYR A 112 27.21 9.04 -1.25
N LEU A 113 28.42 8.69 -0.82
CA LEU A 113 29.06 9.34 0.34
C LEU A 113 29.47 10.79 0.07
N LEU A 114 29.54 11.24 -1.18
CA LEU A 114 29.84 12.65 -1.53
C LEU A 114 28.59 13.53 -1.60
N LEU A 115 27.39 12.96 -1.44
CA LEU A 115 26.14 13.71 -1.40
C LEU A 115 26.08 14.70 -0.22
N TYR A 116 26.90 14.53 0.82
CA TYR A 116 26.96 15.44 1.96
C TYR A 116 27.17 16.89 1.54
N LYS A 117 28.02 17.14 0.52
CA LYS A 117 28.28 18.49 0.00
C LYS A 117 26.98 19.12 -0.49
N SER A 118 26.25 18.40 -1.32
CA SER A 118 24.99 18.87 -1.90
C SER A 118 23.90 19.04 -0.85
N VAL A 119 23.78 18.10 0.10
CA VAL A 119 22.81 18.19 1.20
C VAL A 119 23.08 19.39 2.09
N GLN A 120 24.34 19.63 2.47
CA GLN A 120 24.74 20.75 3.31
C GLN A 120 24.53 22.09 2.61
N SER A 121 24.96 22.21 1.34
CA SER A 121 24.72 23.42 0.54
C SER A 121 23.23 23.71 0.37
N LEU A 122 22.42 22.68 0.11
CA LEU A 122 20.98 22.84 -0.02
C LEU A 122 20.33 23.28 1.29
N ARG A 123 20.72 22.68 2.42
CA ARG A 123 20.24 23.06 3.75
C ARG A 123 20.55 24.53 4.06
N MET A 124 21.78 24.97 3.79
CA MET A 124 22.20 26.36 3.99
C MET A 124 21.38 27.31 3.12
N TYR A 125 21.24 27.02 1.83
CA TYR A 125 20.44 27.83 0.91
C TYR A 125 18.97 27.95 1.36
N LEU A 126 18.37 26.84 1.79
CA LEU A 126 16.98 26.86 2.28
C LEU A 126 16.85 27.64 3.58
N SER A 127 17.85 27.56 4.47
CA SER A 127 17.89 28.34 5.71
C SER A 127 18.01 29.85 5.42
N ASP A 128 18.81 30.22 4.42
CA ASP A 128 18.87 31.60 3.94
C ASP A 128 17.51 32.05 3.37
N CYS A 129 16.81 31.16 2.63
CA CYS A 129 15.48 31.44 2.08
C CYS A 129 14.40 31.59 3.18
N VAL A 130 14.55 30.96 4.35
CA VAL A 130 13.63 31.18 5.48
C VAL A 130 13.68 32.65 5.91
N ASN A 131 14.89 33.21 6.02
CA ASN A 131 15.13 34.58 6.48
C ASN A 131 14.96 35.62 5.36
N ASN A 132 15.24 35.23 4.10
CA ASN A 132 15.14 36.07 2.93
C ASN A 132 14.53 35.29 1.75
N PRO A 133 13.20 35.17 1.69
CA PRO A 133 12.51 34.36 0.67
C PRO A 133 12.76 34.83 -0.77
N LYS A 134 13.15 36.09 -0.97
CA LYS A 134 13.51 36.64 -2.29
C LYS A 134 14.70 35.91 -2.94
N LEU A 135 15.53 35.24 -2.15
CA LEU A 135 16.64 34.45 -2.66
C LEU A 135 16.19 33.32 -3.59
N LEU A 136 15.00 32.75 -3.37
CA LEU A 136 14.44 31.72 -4.24
C LEU A 136 14.07 32.25 -5.64
N ILE A 137 13.68 33.52 -5.70
CA ILE A 137 13.26 34.22 -6.92
C ILE A 137 14.49 34.74 -7.68
N SER A 138 15.59 35.01 -6.97
CA SER A 138 16.84 35.50 -7.55
C SER A 138 17.56 34.48 -8.44
N GLU A 139 18.64 34.93 -9.10
CA GLU A 139 19.52 34.05 -9.87
C GLU A 139 20.38 33.13 -8.99
N ARG A 140 20.43 33.36 -7.66
CA ARG A 140 21.21 32.54 -6.73
C ARG A 140 20.80 31.06 -6.81
N GLN A 141 21.80 30.19 -6.79
CA GLN A 141 21.65 28.74 -6.75
C GLN A 141 22.27 28.17 -5.47
N TRP A 142 21.84 26.98 -5.08
CA TRP A 142 22.40 26.29 -3.92
C TRP A 142 23.67 25.48 -4.25
N ALA A 143 23.81 25.05 -5.50
CA ALA A 143 24.97 24.32 -5.97
C ALA A 143 26.01 25.26 -6.58
N ALA A 144 27.29 24.92 -6.40
CA ALA A 144 28.40 25.65 -7.01
C ALA A 144 28.67 25.22 -8.46
N GLU A 145 28.24 24.02 -8.84
CA GLU A 145 28.36 23.46 -10.18
C GLU A 145 27.00 23.49 -10.88
N ASP A 146 27.00 23.52 -12.22
CA ASP A 146 25.79 23.42 -13.03
C ASP A 146 25.10 22.07 -12.77
N VAL A 147 24.08 22.10 -11.92
CA VAL A 147 23.24 20.93 -11.69
C VAL A 147 22.42 20.68 -12.94
N ALA A 148 22.29 19.41 -13.32
CA ALA A 148 21.63 19.00 -14.55
C ALA A 148 20.27 19.68 -14.78
N ASP A 149 20.15 20.28 -15.97
CA ASP A 149 18.97 21.02 -16.40
C ASP A 149 17.67 20.22 -16.25
N ILE A 150 16.62 20.90 -15.83
CA ILE A 150 15.29 20.33 -15.76
C ILE A 150 14.65 20.42 -17.14
N PRO A 151 14.05 19.32 -17.66
CA PRO A 151 13.27 19.37 -18.89
C PRO A 151 12.20 20.47 -18.82
N ASN A 152 12.15 21.35 -19.82
CA ASN A 152 11.27 22.53 -19.88
C ASN A 152 11.51 23.59 -18.78
N GLY A 153 12.62 23.54 -18.05
CA GLY A 153 12.94 24.47 -16.95
C GLY A 153 12.83 25.93 -17.35
N HIS A 154 13.29 26.30 -18.55
CA HIS A 154 13.18 27.67 -19.07
C HIS A 154 11.73 28.14 -19.23
N LEU A 155 10.81 27.27 -19.67
CA LEU A 155 9.38 27.59 -19.80
C LEU A 155 8.74 27.79 -18.43
N PHE A 156 9.09 26.91 -17.49
CA PHE A 156 8.62 27.01 -16.11
C PHE A 156 9.11 28.31 -15.46
N MET A 157 10.41 28.60 -15.51
CA MET A 157 10.97 29.84 -14.96
C MET A 157 10.30 31.07 -15.56
N LYS A 158 10.12 31.11 -16.88
CA LYS A 158 9.46 32.24 -17.54
C LYS A 158 8.05 32.50 -17.00
N LYS A 159 7.24 31.46 -16.78
CA LYS A 159 5.89 31.62 -16.20
C LYS A 159 5.96 31.92 -14.70
N LEU A 160 6.82 31.23 -13.95
CA LEU A 160 6.95 31.38 -12.50
C LEU A 160 7.52 32.73 -12.08
N LEU A 161 8.30 33.39 -12.94
CA LEU A 161 8.81 34.74 -12.69
C LEU A 161 7.90 35.85 -13.26
N SER A 162 6.76 35.49 -13.85
CA SER A 162 5.79 36.47 -14.35
C SER A 162 4.90 37.01 -13.23
N GLY A 163 4.39 38.23 -13.41
CA GLY A 163 3.50 38.90 -12.45
C GLY A 163 4.24 39.48 -11.24
N ASP A 164 3.51 39.69 -10.15
CA ASP A 164 4.08 40.24 -8.92
C ASP A 164 4.95 39.20 -8.18
N LEU A 165 6.19 39.59 -7.89
CA LEU A 165 7.18 38.79 -7.16
C LEU A 165 7.41 39.30 -5.73
N GLU A 166 6.82 40.46 -5.42
CA GLU A 166 6.84 41.10 -4.11
C GLU A 166 5.54 40.82 -3.32
N ASP A 167 4.68 39.95 -3.86
CA ASP A 167 3.47 39.45 -3.20
C ASP A 167 3.84 38.85 -1.83
N THR A 168 3.31 39.46 -0.77
CA THR A 168 3.56 39.04 0.62
C THR A 168 3.15 37.59 0.84
N LEU A 169 2.05 37.14 0.24
CA LEU A 169 1.60 35.75 0.37
C LEU A 169 2.62 34.78 -0.27
N LEU A 170 3.22 35.16 -1.40
CA LEU A 170 4.26 34.35 -2.04
C LEU A 170 5.49 34.22 -1.14
N LEU A 171 5.98 35.35 -0.63
CA LEU A 171 7.18 35.41 0.21
C LEU A 171 6.99 34.64 1.52
N ASP A 172 5.84 34.81 2.18
CA ASP A 172 5.49 34.07 3.40
C ASP A 172 5.39 32.56 3.12
N THR A 173 4.76 32.18 2.00
CA THR A 173 4.65 30.77 1.60
C THR A 173 6.04 30.16 1.35
N ILE A 174 6.95 30.89 0.69
CA ILE A 174 8.34 30.45 0.48
C ILE A 174 9.03 30.20 1.82
N SER A 175 8.95 31.14 2.77
CA SER A 175 9.58 30.98 4.09
C SER A 175 9.02 29.77 4.84
N VAL A 176 7.70 29.55 4.80
CA VAL A 176 7.06 28.39 5.45
C VAL A 176 7.51 27.07 4.81
N VAL A 177 7.51 26.99 3.48
CA VAL A 177 7.92 25.77 2.75
C VAL A 177 9.40 25.49 2.97
N ALA A 178 10.26 26.50 2.85
CA ALA A 178 11.69 26.38 3.10
C ALA A 178 11.96 25.90 4.54
N SER A 179 11.26 26.45 5.54
CA SER A 179 11.36 26.00 6.93
C SER A 179 10.97 24.53 7.09
N GLY A 180 9.88 24.11 6.43
CA GLY A 180 9.48 22.70 6.40
C GLY A 180 10.55 21.79 5.78
N MET A 181 11.18 22.22 4.69
CA MET A 181 12.24 21.46 4.02
C MET A 181 13.52 21.39 4.87
N VAL A 182 13.93 22.48 5.53
CA VAL A 182 15.07 22.47 6.47
C VAL A 182 14.83 21.45 7.59
N ARG A 183 13.64 21.47 8.22
CA ARG A 183 13.27 20.46 9.23
C ARG A 183 13.31 19.03 8.71
N CYS A 184 12.91 18.83 7.45
CA CYS A 184 12.97 17.52 6.82
C CYS A 184 14.41 17.06 6.63
N ILE A 185 15.30 17.94 6.14
CA ILE A 185 16.73 17.65 5.98
C ILE A 185 17.37 17.35 7.33
N ASP A 186 17.11 18.18 8.34
CA ASP A 186 17.63 18.02 9.70
C ASP A 186 17.25 16.68 10.33
N LYS A 187 16.06 16.16 10.01
CA LYS A 187 15.57 14.91 10.57
C LYS A 187 15.99 13.68 9.75
N GLN A 188 15.85 13.75 8.42
CA GLN A 188 15.96 12.58 7.54
C GLN A 188 17.37 12.40 6.96
N LEU A 189 18.15 13.48 6.89
CA LEU A 189 19.49 13.49 6.30
C LEU A 189 20.55 13.90 7.33
N VAL A 190 20.27 13.70 8.61
CA VAL A 190 21.15 14.08 9.73
C VAL A 190 22.57 13.52 9.57
N ASP A 191 22.71 12.31 9.04
CA ASP A 191 24.01 11.67 8.83
C ASP A 191 24.88 12.43 7.82
N PHE A 192 24.29 13.18 6.89
CA PHE A 192 25.01 13.97 5.90
C PHE A 192 25.28 15.41 6.36
N LEU A 193 24.81 15.80 7.54
CA LEU A 193 25.02 17.15 8.10
C LEU A 193 26.33 17.23 8.91
N PRO A 194 26.83 18.45 9.22
CA PRO A 194 28.02 18.59 10.04
C PRO A 194 27.85 17.88 11.39
N GLY A 195 28.77 16.97 11.71
CA GLY A 195 28.71 16.11 12.90
C GLY A 195 27.96 14.79 12.71
N GLY A 196 27.31 14.56 11.56
CA GLY A 196 26.71 13.29 11.18
C GLY A 196 27.73 12.27 10.68
N GLN A 197 27.33 10.99 10.62
CA GLN A 197 28.21 9.86 10.26
C GLN A 197 28.91 10.03 8.89
N PHE A 198 28.21 10.62 7.92
CA PHE A 198 28.67 10.87 6.55
C PHE A 198 28.76 12.38 6.25
N GLY A 199 28.89 13.21 7.28
CA GLY A 199 28.88 14.67 7.18
C GLY A 199 30.21 15.31 6.78
N ALA A 200 31.25 14.49 6.61
CA ALA A 200 32.61 14.92 6.28
C ALA A 200 33.15 14.11 5.09
N MET A 201 34.33 14.51 4.61
CA MET A 201 34.99 13.83 3.49
C MET A 201 35.24 12.35 3.83
N PRO A 202 34.69 11.40 3.05
CA PRO A 202 34.92 9.97 3.27
C PRO A 202 36.36 9.58 2.93
N SER A 203 36.82 8.45 3.48
CA SER A 203 38.11 7.87 3.11
C SER A 203 38.09 7.31 1.68
N GLU A 204 39.26 7.12 1.07
CA GLU A 204 39.35 6.48 -0.25
C GLU A 204 38.81 5.04 -0.23
N GLU A 205 39.00 4.32 0.88
CA GLU A 205 38.48 2.97 1.08
C GLU A 205 36.94 2.94 1.09
N ASP A 206 36.30 3.87 1.81
CA ASP A 206 34.84 3.98 1.85
C ASP A 206 34.26 4.34 0.49
N LEU A 207 34.94 5.20 -0.26
CA LEU A 207 34.54 5.55 -1.64
C LEU A 207 34.64 4.34 -2.56
N ASP A 208 35.69 3.52 -2.45
CA ASP A 208 35.81 2.30 -3.25
C ASP A 208 34.74 1.26 -2.89
N HIS A 209 34.46 1.08 -1.60
CA HIS A 209 33.41 0.18 -1.11
C HIS A 209 32.01 0.61 -1.57
N THR A 210 31.76 1.91 -1.68
CA THR A 210 30.44 2.46 -2.04
C THR A 210 30.30 2.84 -3.50
N LYS A 211 31.30 2.57 -4.36
CA LYS A 211 31.29 2.99 -5.77
C LYS A 211 30.12 2.47 -6.61
N PHE A 212 29.51 1.36 -6.21
CA PHE A 212 28.34 0.77 -6.87
C PHE A 212 27.05 0.97 -6.08
N ALA A 213 27.09 1.70 -4.96
CA ALA A 213 25.91 2.00 -4.18
C ALA A 213 25.00 2.96 -4.97
N HIS A 214 23.70 2.68 -4.95
CA HIS A 214 22.72 3.59 -5.54
C HIS A 214 22.49 4.78 -4.59
N SER A 215 22.45 5.97 -5.17
CA SER A 215 22.13 7.23 -4.50
C SER A 215 20.65 7.38 -4.12
N THR A 216 19.78 6.50 -4.64
CA THR A 216 18.34 6.53 -4.36
C THR A 216 17.80 5.11 -4.18
N ASN A 217 16.71 5.00 -3.44
CA ASN A 217 15.92 3.77 -3.31
C ASN A 217 15.19 3.38 -4.62
N LEU A 218 15.17 4.29 -5.62
CA LEU A 218 14.45 4.10 -6.87
C LEU A 218 14.94 2.87 -7.62
N SER A 219 16.25 2.57 -7.57
CA SER A 219 16.80 1.34 -8.14
C SER A 219 16.16 0.09 -7.54
N CYS A 220 15.93 0.07 -6.23
CA CYS A 220 15.28 -1.04 -5.54
C CYS A 220 13.80 -1.15 -5.96
N GLU A 221 13.05 -0.04 -5.95
CA GLU A 221 11.65 -0.01 -6.39
C GLU A 221 11.48 -0.56 -7.81
N HIS A 222 12.38 -0.13 -8.68
CA HIS A 222 12.51 -0.58 -10.04
C HIS A 222 12.77 -2.09 -10.17
N HIS A 223 13.70 -2.65 -9.38
CA HIS A 223 13.95 -4.08 -9.35
C HIS A 223 12.72 -4.87 -8.89
N PHE A 224 12.00 -4.38 -7.88
CA PHE A 224 10.75 -5.00 -7.42
C PHE A 224 9.64 -4.91 -8.47
N GLY A 225 9.44 -3.74 -9.08
CA GLY A 225 8.44 -3.57 -10.15
C GLY A 225 8.75 -4.43 -11.37
N ASP A 226 10.02 -4.53 -11.74
CA ASP A 226 10.47 -5.41 -12.81
C ASP A 226 10.23 -6.88 -12.44
N LEU A 227 10.42 -7.27 -11.18
CA LEU A 227 10.23 -8.64 -10.69
C LEU A 227 8.75 -9.03 -10.70
N ASP A 228 7.89 -8.20 -10.11
CA ASP A 228 6.44 -8.40 -10.10
C ASP A 228 5.89 -8.50 -11.53
N SER A 229 6.30 -7.59 -12.42
CA SER A 229 5.93 -7.64 -13.84
C SER A 229 6.37 -8.94 -14.51
N SER A 230 7.58 -9.42 -14.20
CA SER A 230 8.14 -10.66 -14.74
C SER A 230 7.36 -11.88 -14.24
N GLN A 231 7.04 -11.95 -12.95
CA GLN A 231 6.27 -13.02 -12.32
C GLN A 231 4.84 -13.08 -12.86
N ARG A 232 4.15 -11.93 -12.99
CA ARG A 232 2.79 -11.88 -13.56
C ARG A 232 2.73 -12.38 -15.00
N ARG A 233 3.73 -12.05 -15.81
CA ARG A 233 3.79 -12.49 -17.22
C ARG A 233 4.20 -13.95 -17.37
N ARG A 234 4.93 -14.50 -16.40
CA ARG A 234 5.54 -15.83 -16.45
C ARG A 234 5.44 -16.53 -15.09
N PRO A 235 4.22 -16.83 -14.60
CA PRO A 235 4.02 -17.33 -13.24
C PRO A 235 4.64 -18.72 -13.01
N ASN A 236 4.79 -19.50 -14.08
CA ASN A 236 5.36 -20.84 -14.02
C ASN A 236 6.90 -20.86 -14.20
N ALA A 237 7.54 -19.70 -14.33
CA ALA A 237 8.99 -19.62 -14.45
C ALA A 237 9.65 -19.68 -13.06
N SER A 238 10.85 -20.25 -12.98
CA SER A 238 11.58 -20.33 -11.72
C SER A 238 12.09 -18.96 -11.28
N LEU A 239 12.37 -18.80 -9.98
CA LEU A 239 13.01 -17.58 -9.46
C LEU A 239 14.35 -17.30 -10.13
N HIS A 240 15.13 -18.33 -10.48
CA HIS A 240 16.38 -18.16 -11.24
C HIS A 240 16.17 -17.48 -12.60
N HIS A 241 15.07 -17.80 -13.29
CA HIS A 241 14.72 -17.13 -14.55
C HIS A 241 14.41 -15.66 -14.31
N HIS A 242 13.60 -15.35 -13.30
CA HIS A 242 13.26 -13.97 -12.98
C HIS A 242 14.48 -13.16 -12.55
N SER A 243 15.37 -13.71 -11.71
CA SER A 243 16.64 -13.09 -11.34
C SER A 243 17.53 -12.83 -12.56
N SER A 244 17.61 -13.78 -13.49
CA SER A 244 18.38 -13.61 -14.74
C SER A 244 17.81 -12.47 -15.59
N VAL A 245 16.48 -12.38 -15.70
CA VAL A 245 15.81 -11.25 -16.38
C VAL A 245 16.15 -9.92 -15.69
N GLN A 246 16.12 -9.86 -14.35
CA GLN A 246 16.47 -8.64 -13.61
C GLN A 246 17.89 -8.17 -13.90
N MET A 247 18.86 -9.09 -13.76
CA MET A 247 20.28 -8.79 -13.97
C MET A 247 20.55 -8.29 -15.40
N ILE A 248 19.88 -8.88 -16.40
CA ILE A 248 20.09 -8.52 -17.80
C ILE A 248 19.35 -7.24 -18.16
N LYS A 249 18.12 -7.03 -17.69
CA LYS A 249 17.22 -5.97 -18.21
C LYS A 249 17.85 -4.57 -18.19
N ARG A 250 18.58 -4.24 -17.11
CA ARG A 250 19.18 -2.91 -16.91
C ARG A 250 20.63 -2.82 -17.37
N SER A 251 21.34 -3.95 -17.39
CA SER A 251 22.76 -3.99 -17.75
C SER A 251 23.02 -4.55 -19.14
N ARG A 252 21.99 -4.87 -19.93
CA ARG A 252 22.11 -5.58 -21.21
C ARG A 252 23.11 -4.94 -22.14
N VAL A 253 23.02 -3.64 -22.38
CA VAL A 253 23.90 -2.96 -23.35
C VAL A 253 25.36 -3.05 -22.90
N ASN A 254 25.64 -2.69 -21.64
CA ASN A 254 26.98 -2.74 -21.09
C ASN A 254 27.54 -4.18 -21.06
N LEU A 255 26.70 -5.14 -20.68
CA LEU A 255 27.06 -6.56 -20.66
C LEU A 255 27.38 -7.06 -22.06
N MET A 256 26.56 -6.75 -23.06
CA MET A 256 26.81 -7.18 -24.45
C MET A 256 28.06 -6.50 -25.02
N ASN A 257 28.26 -5.20 -24.75
CA ASN A 257 29.49 -4.49 -25.16
C ASN A 257 30.74 -5.11 -24.53
N TRP A 258 30.69 -5.47 -23.25
CA TRP A 258 31.78 -6.17 -22.57
C TRP A 258 32.01 -7.57 -23.16
N PHE A 259 30.92 -8.30 -23.40
CA PHE A 259 30.94 -9.64 -23.99
C PHE A 259 31.50 -9.64 -25.41
N ASP A 260 31.21 -8.60 -26.18
CA ASP A 260 31.68 -8.44 -27.56
C ASP A 260 33.17 -8.12 -27.65
N LYS A 261 33.72 -7.42 -26.66
CA LYS A 261 35.16 -7.16 -26.53
C LYS A 261 35.97 -8.38 -26.08
N MET A 262 35.30 -9.43 -25.60
CA MET A 262 35.95 -10.65 -25.14
C MET A 262 36.36 -11.54 -26.31
N SER A 263 37.54 -12.19 -26.18
CA SER A 263 38.04 -13.14 -27.18
C SER A 263 37.05 -14.30 -27.38
N SER A 264 37.04 -14.91 -28.56
CA SER A 264 36.14 -16.03 -28.87
C SER A 264 36.34 -17.22 -27.91
N ASN A 265 37.59 -17.49 -27.54
CA ASN A 265 37.94 -18.58 -26.63
C ASN A 265 37.43 -18.30 -25.20
N ASP A 266 37.66 -17.10 -24.67
CA ASP A 266 37.21 -16.74 -23.33
C ASP A 266 35.69 -16.72 -23.24
N ARG A 267 35.02 -16.20 -24.29
CA ARG A 267 33.57 -16.17 -24.40
C ARG A 267 32.97 -17.58 -24.35
N SER A 268 33.55 -18.50 -25.13
CA SER A 268 33.12 -19.90 -25.17
C SER A 268 33.34 -20.60 -23.83
N SER A 269 34.50 -20.39 -23.22
CA SER A 269 34.83 -20.91 -21.88
C SER A 269 33.85 -20.42 -20.81
N LEU A 270 33.57 -19.11 -20.79
CA LEU A 270 32.67 -18.50 -19.83
C LEU A 270 31.23 -19.02 -19.98
N LEU A 271 30.72 -19.15 -21.21
CA LEU A 271 29.39 -19.75 -21.45
C LEU A 271 29.32 -21.22 -21.04
N LYS A 272 30.39 -21.99 -21.28
CA LYS A 272 30.47 -23.39 -20.85
C LYS A 272 30.44 -23.50 -19.33
N ASN A 273 31.19 -22.66 -18.64
CA ASN A 273 31.20 -22.57 -17.17
C ASN A 273 29.83 -22.14 -16.63
N ALA A 274 29.21 -21.10 -17.21
CA ALA A 274 27.89 -20.63 -16.80
C ALA A 274 26.81 -21.73 -16.92
N ARG A 275 26.85 -22.56 -17.98
CA ARG A 275 25.92 -23.70 -18.13
C ARG A 275 26.15 -24.78 -17.07
N LYS A 276 27.41 -25.08 -16.75
CA LYS A 276 27.78 -26.06 -15.73
C LYS A 276 27.33 -25.61 -14.34
N GLU A 277 27.69 -24.39 -13.95
CA GLU A 277 27.30 -23.81 -12.65
C GLU A 277 25.79 -23.60 -12.56
N GLY A 278 25.13 -23.19 -13.64
CA GLY A 278 23.67 -23.08 -13.67
C GLY A 278 22.94 -24.40 -13.46
N LYS A 279 23.53 -25.54 -13.88
CA LYS A 279 22.98 -26.88 -13.58
C LYS A 279 23.12 -27.19 -12.09
N LYS A 280 24.32 -26.99 -11.53
CA LYS A 280 24.62 -27.20 -10.11
C LYS A 280 23.68 -26.38 -9.21
N LEU A 281 23.51 -25.09 -9.52
CA LEU A 281 22.63 -24.20 -8.78
C LEU A 281 21.17 -24.69 -8.75
N ARG A 282 20.66 -25.22 -9.87
CA ARG A 282 19.29 -25.77 -9.93
C ARG A 282 19.15 -27.04 -9.11
N GLU A 283 20.17 -27.91 -9.11
CA GLU A 283 20.19 -29.13 -8.29
C GLU A 283 20.20 -28.78 -6.80
N GLU A 284 21.01 -27.80 -6.39
CA GLU A 284 21.05 -27.27 -5.02
C GLU A 284 19.69 -26.67 -4.61
N HIS A 285 19.07 -25.89 -5.50
CA HIS A 285 17.75 -25.31 -5.24
C HIS A 285 16.66 -26.38 -5.06
N ILE A 286 16.61 -27.40 -5.92
CA ILE A 286 15.68 -28.53 -5.79
C ILE A 286 15.92 -29.26 -4.47
N SER A 287 17.18 -29.45 -4.06
CA SER A 287 17.50 -30.07 -2.78
C SER A 287 17.03 -29.23 -1.59
N CYS A 288 17.22 -27.92 -1.65
CA CYS A 288 16.75 -26.99 -0.62
C CYS A 288 15.23 -26.98 -0.54
N GLU A 289 14.52 -26.91 -1.67
CA GLU A 289 13.06 -26.95 -1.74
C GLU A 289 12.49 -28.23 -1.12
N LYS A 290 13.11 -29.39 -1.40
CA LYS A 290 12.75 -30.66 -0.75
C LYS A 290 12.94 -30.60 0.77
N ASN A 291 14.02 -30.00 1.24
CA ASN A 291 14.28 -29.86 2.67
C ASN A 291 13.24 -28.96 3.34
N VAL A 292 12.92 -27.82 2.75
CA VAL A 292 11.88 -26.90 3.24
C VAL A 292 10.52 -27.58 3.27
N LEU A 293 10.13 -28.30 2.22
CA LEU A 293 8.88 -29.08 2.20
C LEU A 293 8.86 -30.16 3.29
N ASN A 294 10.00 -30.83 3.53
CA ASN A 294 10.11 -31.81 4.60
C ASN A 294 9.99 -31.17 5.99
N GLU A 295 10.55 -29.97 6.19
CA GLU A 295 10.41 -29.21 7.43
C GLU A 295 8.96 -28.77 7.65
N ILE A 296 8.31 -28.19 6.65
CA ILE A 296 6.89 -27.82 6.71
C ILE A 296 6.02 -29.04 7.04
N ASN A 297 6.27 -30.18 6.41
CA ASN A 297 5.54 -31.42 6.68
C ASN A 297 5.78 -31.93 8.10
N LYS A 298 7.02 -31.83 8.62
CA LYS A 298 7.33 -32.16 10.02
C LYS A 298 6.60 -31.23 10.97
N ASP A 299 6.63 -29.93 10.73
CA ASP A 299 5.97 -28.93 11.57
C ASP A 299 4.45 -29.15 11.60
N MET A 300 3.82 -29.36 10.43
CA MET A 300 2.40 -29.71 10.37
C MET A 300 2.09 -31.03 11.09
N SER A 301 2.95 -32.04 10.97
CA SER A 301 2.76 -33.32 11.66
C SER A 301 2.88 -33.18 13.19
N THR A 302 3.83 -32.37 13.67
CA THR A 302 4.01 -32.12 15.11
C THR A 302 2.90 -31.24 15.68
N GLU A 303 2.41 -30.25 14.92
CA GLU A 303 1.21 -29.50 15.29
C GLU A 303 -0.02 -30.41 15.35
N ASN A 304 -0.20 -31.30 14.38
CA ASN A 304 -1.31 -32.26 14.39
C ASN A 304 -1.20 -33.23 15.58
N GLN A 305 0.01 -33.67 15.93
CA GLN A 305 0.23 -34.49 17.14
C GLN A 305 -0.01 -33.69 18.43
N LYS A 306 0.40 -32.41 18.50
CA LYS A 306 0.11 -31.52 19.64
C LYS A 306 -1.39 -31.27 19.77
N LYS A 307 -2.10 -31.01 18.67
CA LYS A 307 -3.57 -30.89 18.62
C LYS A 307 -4.25 -32.20 19.02
N GLY A 308 -3.72 -33.35 18.59
CA GLY A 308 -4.21 -34.67 19.01
C GLY A 308 -4.00 -34.98 20.49
N ARG A 309 -2.84 -34.60 21.06
CA ARG A 309 -2.57 -34.72 22.49
C ARG A 309 -3.40 -33.76 23.32
N LYS A 310 -3.56 -32.51 22.85
CA LYS A 310 -4.44 -31.53 23.48
C LYS A 310 -5.88 -32.04 23.49
N ARG A 311 -6.41 -32.50 22.35
CA ARG A 311 -7.73 -33.17 22.29
C ARG A 311 -7.85 -34.37 23.23
N LYS A 312 -6.82 -35.21 23.38
CA LYS A 312 -6.86 -36.34 24.32
C LYS A 312 -6.87 -35.89 25.79
N ASN A 313 -6.14 -34.82 26.11
CA ASN A 313 -6.15 -34.24 27.45
C ASN A 313 -7.47 -33.52 27.72
N ASP A 314 -7.96 -32.74 26.76
CA ASP A 314 -9.26 -32.06 26.82
C ASP A 314 -10.40 -33.09 26.99
N ILE A 315 -10.34 -34.24 26.30
CA ILE A 315 -11.29 -35.36 26.48
C ILE A 315 -11.16 -36.02 27.86
N ALA A 316 -9.93 -36.19 28.37
CA ALA A 316 -9.72 -36.77 29.70
C ALA A 316 -10.24 -35.83 30.81
N GLU A 317 -10.03 -34.52 30.64
CA GLU A 317 -10.52 -33.47 31.52
C GLU A 317 -12.03 -33.26 31.39
N GLU A 318 -12.62 -33.44 30.19
CA GLU A 318 -14.07 -33.53 29.99
C GLU A 318 -14.69 -34.76 30.67
N ILE A 319 -14.02 -35.92 30.67
CA ILE A 319 -14.51 -37.12 31.37
C ILE A 319 -14.44 -36.95 32.90
N GLU A 320 -13.40 -36.29 33.40
CA GLU A 320 -13.23 -35.99 34.83
C GLU A 320 -14.23 -34.91 35.30
N ASN A 321 -14.50 -33.90 34.47
CA ASN A 321 -15.52 -32.87 34.72
C ASN A 321 -16.96 -33.37 34.50
N GLU A 322 -17.22 -34.28 33.54
CA GLU A 322 -18.53 -34.94 33.40
C GLU A 322 -18.84 -35.81 34.61
N ALA A 323 -17.84 -36.49 35.20
CA ALA A 323 -18.04 -37.26 36.43
C ALA A 323 -18.44 -36.38 37.64
N GLU A 324 -18.09 -35.09 37.63
CA GLU A 324 -18.50 -34.13 38.68
C GLU A 324 -19.78 -33.33 38.33
N LEU A 325 -20.15 -33.21 37.05
CA LEU A 325 -21.35 -32.47 36.58
C LEU A 325 -22.59 -33.34 36.30
N ILE A 326 -22.47 -34.68 36.24
CA ILE A 326 -23.60 -35.62 36.07
C ILE A 326 -24.52 -35.70 37.31
N ASN A 327 -24.34 -34.84 38.31
CA ASN A 327 -25.25 -34.76 39.46
C ASN A 327 -26.32 -33.65 39.37
N MET A 328 -26.50 -32.99 38.21
CA MET A 328 -27.62 -32.06 37.98
C MET A 328 -28.14 -32.14 36.53
N ASN A 329 -29.38 -32.65 36.37
CA ASN A 329 -30.27 -32.63 35.19
C ASN A 329 -30.33 -33.86 34.25
N ASP A 330 -30.58 -35.05 34.80
CA ASP A 330 -30.90 -36.26 33.99
C ASP A 330 -32.38 -36.40 33.56
N ASP A 331 -33.27 -35.44 33.85
CA ASP A 331 -34.73 -35.61 33.62
C ASP A 331 -35.38 -34.61 32.63
N ILE A 332 -34.62 -33.89 31.80
CA ILE A 332 -35.22 -32.97 30.80
C ILE A 332 -35.56 -33.72 29.51
N GLN A 333 -36.84 -34.02 29.31
CA GLN A 333 -37.36 -34.58 28.05
C GLN A 333 -37.63 -33.47 27.02
N PHE A 334 -36.93 -33.52 25.89
CA PHE A 334 -37.17 -32.63 24.74
C PHE A 334 -38.22 -33.20 23.81
N VAL A 335 -39.07 -32.33 23.26
CA VAL A 335 -40.13 -32.74 22.33
C VAL A 335 -39.86 -32.21 20.93
N LYS A 336 -40.26 -32.98 19.91
CA LYS A 336 -40.22 -32.54 18.51
C LYS A 336 -41.03 -31.25 18.33
N ASN A 337 -40.49 -30.31 17.56
CA ASN A 337 -40.99 -28.95 17.31
C ASN A 337 -40.87 -27.97 18.48
N GLU A 338 -40.14 -28.32 19.53
CA GLU A 338 -39.81 -27.38 20.61
C GLU A 338 -38.68 -26.43 20.17
N TYR A 339 -38.75 -25.15 20.53
CA TYR A 339 -37.63 -24.24 20.31
C TYR A 339 -36.62 -24.32 21.46
N VAL A 340 -35.35 -24.31 21.07
CA VAL A 340 -34.20 -24.43 21.96
C VAL A 340 -33.18 -23.35 21.62
N ALA A 341 -32.41 -22.92 22.63
CA ALA A 341 -31.30 -22.00 22.49
C ALA A 341 -30.01 -22.78 22.77
N VAL A 342 -29.18 -22.94 21.73
CA VAL A 342 -27.99 -23.79 21.78
C VAL A 342 -26.74 -22.92 21.83
N ALA A 343 -25.82 -23.23 22.74
CA ALA A 343 -24.55 -22.55 22.89
C ALA A 343 -23.48 -23.12 21.95
N TYR A 344 -22.75 -22.25 21.26
CA TYR A 344 -21.54 -22.53 20.48
C TYR A 344 -20.39 -21.64 20.97
N GLN A 345 -19.17 -21.89 20.51
CA GLN A 345 -17.97 -21.16 20.96
C GLN A 345 -18.03 -19.65 20.71
N ASP A 346 -18.70 -19.23 19.64
CA ASP A 346 -18.79 -17.83 19.22
C ASP A 346 -20.04 -17.15 19.79
N ASN A 347 -21.20 -17.80 19.74
CA ASN A 347 -22.46 -17.27 20.25
C ASN A 347 -23.48 -18.38 20.57
N TRP A 348 -24.68 -18.00 21.01
CA TRP A 348 -25.83 -18.90 21.06
C TRP A 348 -26.78 -18.67 19.88
N TYR A 349 -27.46 -19.74 19.46
CA TYR A 349 -28.37 -19.72 18.31
C TYR A 349 -29.71 -20.36 18.68
N PRO A 350 -30.86 -19.73 18.36
CA PRO A 350 -32.16 -20.35 18.49
C PRO A 350 -32.39 -21.34 17.34
N GLY A 351 -33.01 -22.47 17.65
CA GLY A 351 -33.40 -23.47 16.67
C GLY A 351 -34.65 -24.23 17.12
N ILE A 352 -35.20 -25.05 16.23
CA ILE A 352 -36.34 -25.92 16.51
C ILE A 352 -35.89 -27.38 16.46
N VAL A 353 -36.30 -28.18 17.44
CA VAL A 353 -35.99 -29.61 17.51
C VAL A 353 -36.73 -30.34 16.38
N HIS A 354 -35.98 -30.86 15.42
CA HIS A 354 -36.52 -31.60 14.28
C HIS A 354 -36.70 -33.09 14.60
N GLN A 355 -35.71 -33.68 15.29
CA GLN A 355 -35.70 -35.09 15.67
C GLN A 355 -34.97 -35.27 17.01
N VAL A 356 -35.53 -36.11 17.88
CA VAL A 356 -34.87 -36.57 19.10
C VAL A 356 -34.34 -37.97 18.81
N SER A 357 -33.05 -38.23 19.08
CA SER A 357 -32.46 -39.55 18.90
C SER A 357 -33.01 -40.54 19.94
N ASP A 358 -33.16 -41.81 19.57
CA ASP A 358 -33.75 -42.86 20.44
C ASP A 358 -32.92 -43.08 21.73
N ASP A 359 -31.64 -42.73 21.71
CA ASP A 359 -30.74 -42.81 22.87
C ASP A 359 -30.81 -41.57 23.78
N SER A 360 -31.61 -40.55 23.46
CA SER A 360 -31.73 -39.25 24.16
C SER A 360 -30.42 -38.47 24.32
N LYS A 361 -29.32 -38.92 23.68
CA LYS A 361 -28.00 -38.30 23.80
C LYS A 361 -27.79 -37.15 22.82
N THR A 362 -28.57 -37.10 21.74
CA THR A 362 -28.44 -36.08 20.69
C THR A 362 -29.79 -35.64 20.14
N LEU A 363 -29.85 -34.36 19.77
CA LEU A 363 -31.00 -33.70 19.16
C LEU A 363 -30.61 -33.19 17.78
N THR A 364 -31.43 -33.42 16.76
CA THR A 364 -31.27 -32.73 15.48
C THR A 364 -32.04 -31.43 15.53
N VAL A 365 -31.33 -30.31 15.50
CA VAL A 365 -31.90 -28.96 15.62
C VAL A 365 -31.76 -28.21 14.30
N HIS A 366 -32.84 -27.60 13.84
CA HIS A 366 -32.86 -26.72 12.67
C HIS A 366 -32.79 -25.25 13.13
N PHE A 367 -31.71 -24.56 12.76
CA PHE A 367 -31.35 -23.25 13.31
C PHE A 367 -31.93 -22.06 12.53
N LEU A 368 -32.21 -20.98 13.26
CA LEU A 368 -32.44 -19.67 12.67
C LEU A 368 -31.14 -18.87 12.56
N ALA A 369 -31.01 -18.09 11.49
CA ALA A 369 -29.90 -17.18 11.26
C ALA A 369 -30.16 -15.82 11.91
N GLN A 370 -29.14 -15.28 12.59
CA GLN A 370 -29.20 -13.96 13.22
C GLN A 370 -29.24 -12.85 12.17
N THR A 371 -30.07 -11.83 12.40
CA THR A 371 -30.08 -10.60 11.57
C THR A 371 -29.22 -9.50 12.18
N LYS A 372 -29.12 -8.36 11.48
CA LYS A 372 -28.46 -7.16 12.02
C LYS A 372 -29.15 -6.57 13.26
N ASN A 373 -30.43 -6.89 13.47
CA ASN A 373 -31.20 -6.40 14.61
C ASN A 373 -31.14 -7.42 15.74
N THR A 374 -30.64 -7.00 16.91
CA THR A 374 -30.56 -7.84 18.11
C THR A 374 -31.93 -8.44 18.46
N GLY A 375 -31.96 -9.71 18.86
CA GLY A 375 -33.20 -10.44 19.15
C GLY A 375 -33.99 -10.90 17.92
N HIS A 376 -33.58 -10.56 16.70
CA HIS A 376 -34.31 -10.90 15.48
C HIS A 376 -33.56 -11.90 14.61
N TYR A 377 -34.30 -12.90 14.13
CA TYR A 377 -33.80 -14.07 13.41
C TYR A 377 -34.65 -14.38 12.18
N ILE A 378 -34.07 -15.09 11.21
CA ILE A 378 -34.74 -15.53 9.99
C ILE A 378 -34.40 -17.00 9.71
N TRP A 379 -35.28 -17.70 9.00
CA TRP A 379 -34.91 -19.02 8.47
C TRP A 379 -33.89 -18.84 7.34
N PRO A 380 -32.74 -19.53 7.39
CA PRO A 380 -31.75 -19.46 6.32
C PRO A 380 -32.31 -20.06 5.03
N THR A 381 -31.86 -19.55 3.88
CA THR A 381 -32.26 -20.05 2.55
C THR A 381 -31.88 -21.51 2.34
N ARG A 382 -30.80 -21.97 2.99
CA ARG A 382 -30.38 -23.37 3.03
C ARG A 382 -30.68 -23.88 4.44
N LYS A 383 -31.25 -25.08 4.52
CA LYS A 383 -31.55 -25.76 5.79
C LYS A 383 -30.25 -25.91 6.60
N ASP A 384 -30.22 -25.36 7.81
CA ASP A 384 -29.09 -25.44 8.74
C ASP A 384 -29.46 -26.39 9.88
N GLU A 385 -29.19 -27.68 9.67
CA GLU A 385 -29.48 -28.74 10.63
C GLU A 385 -28.20 -29.32 11.21
N GLN A 386 -28.14 -29.40 12.53
CA GLN A 386 -26.99 -29.97 13.22
C GLN A 386 -27.43 -30.88 14.36
N GLN A 387 -26.60 -31.86 14.67
CA GLN A 387 -26.75 -32.70 15.87
C GLN A 387 -26.15 -31.96 17.07
N VAL A 388 -26.98 -31.78 18.09
CA VAL A 388 -26.68 -31.02 19.30
C VAL A 388 -26.78 -31.95 20.50
N ASN A 389 -25.77 -31.92 21.37
CA ASN A 389 -25.85 -32.57 22.67
C ASN A 389 -26.71 -31.71 23.62
N PRO A 390 -27.75 -32.27 24.28
CA PRO A 390 -28.61 -31.55 25.21
C PRO A 390 -27.89 -30.69 26.26
N ARG A 391 -26.66 -31.07 26.66
CA ARG A 391 -25.85 -30.31 27.63
C ARG A 391 -25.52 -28.87 27.18
N PHE A 392 -25.58 -28.60 25.87
CA PHE A 392 -25.33 -27.26 25.31
C PHE A 392 -26.61 -26.43 25.12
N ILE A 393 -27.77 -26.93 25.57
CA ILE A 393 -29.02 -26.18 25.51
C ILE A 393 -29.12 -25.28 26.75
N LEU A 394 -29.09 -23.97 26.50
CA LEU A 394 -29.20 -22.94 27.54
C LEU A 394 -30.65 -22.76 28.03
N ARG A 395 -31.61 -22.96 27.12
CA ARG A 395 -33.04 -22.78 27.36
C ARG A 395 -33.85 -23.56 26.33
N HIS A 396 -34.97 -24.12 26.75
CA HIS A 396 -35.94 -24.78 25.87
C HIS A 396 -37.36 -24.28 26.16
N GLY A 397 -38.31 -24.60 25.28
CA GLY A 397 -39.74 -24.32 25.48
C GLY A 397 -40.16 -22.86 25.29
N PHE A 398 -39.28 -21.98 24.80
CA PHE A 398 -39.70 -20.62 24.40
C PHE A 398 -40.37 -20.64 23.03
N MET A 399 -41.08 -19.59 22.65
CA MET A 399 -41.73 -19.50 21.34
C MET A 399 -41.40 -18.15 20.70
N PRO A 400 -40.53 -18.11 19.66
CA PRO A 400 -40.23 -16.86 18.97
C PRO A 400 -41.49 -16.24 18.36
N GLU A 401 -41.66 -14.94 18.54
CA GLU A 401 -42.78 -14.21 17.96
C GLU A 401 -42.56 -14.00 16.45
N CYS A 402 -43.51 -14.48 15.66
CA CYS A 402 -43.49 -14.26 14.22
C CYS A 402 -43.78 -12.78 13.89
N LYS A 403 -42.81 -12.10 13.29
CA LYS A 403 -42.94 -10.75 12.72
C LYS A 403 -42.91 -10.85 11.19
N ASN A 404 -43.58 -9.93 10.51
CA ASN A 404 -43.57 -9.83 9.03
C ASN A 404 -43.93 -11.14 8.30
N SER A 405 -45.10 -11.72 8.62
CA SER A 405 -45.70 -12.83 7.85
C SER A 405 -44.78 -14.05 7.67
N GLY A 406 -44.09 -14.49 8.72
CA GLY A 406 -43.26 -15.71 8.68
C GLY A 406 -41.80 -15.49 8.31
N ARG A 407 -41.43 -14.28 7.87
CA ARG A 407 -40.06 -14.00 7.39
C ARG A 407 -39.09 -13.55 8.48
N LEU A 408 -39.59 -13.07 9.61
CA LEU A 408 -38.79 -12.54 10.71
C LEU A 408 -39.31 -13.09 12.04
N TRP A 409 -38.42 -13.43 12.96
CA TRP A 409 -38.78 -14.03 14.23
C TRP A 409 -38.08 -13.29 15.36
N PHE A 410 -38.82 -12.91 16.39
CA PHE A 410 -38.29 -12.17 17.55
C PHE A 410 -38.28 -13.06 18.79
N VAL A 411 -37.14 -13.16 19.47
CA VAL A 411 -37.00 -13.91 20.72
C VAL A 411 -37.06 -12.94 21.89
N ALA A 412 -38.18 -12.95 22.63
CA ALA A 412 -38.39 -12.03 23.75
C ALA A 412 -37.36 -12.24 24.87
N GLU A 413 -36.92 -13.48 25.07
CA GLU A 413 -35.98 -13.92 26.09
C GLU A 413 -34.51 -13.70 25.70
N HIS A 414 -34.22 -13.01 24.58
CA HIS A 414 -32.86 -12.87 24.06
C HIS A 414 -31.86 -12.33 25.11
N ALA A 415 -32.26 -11.34 25.90
CA ALA A 415 -31.39 -10.75 26.93
C ALA A 415 -31.04 -11.77 28.03
N ASP A 416 -32.04 -12.53 28.50
CA ASP A 416 -31.86 -13.55 29.54
C ASP A 416 -30.99 -14.71 29.05
N ILE A 417 -31.23 -15.19 27.82
CA ILE A 417 -30.45 -16.26 27.20
C ILE A 417 -29.01 -15.79 26.97
N THR A 418 -28.81 -14.53 26.55
CA THR A 418 -27.46 -13.97 26.39
C THR A 418 -26.71 -13.92 27.71
N LYS A 419 -27.38 -13.56 28.81
CA LYS A 419 -26.79 -13.59 30.15
C LYS A 419 -26.45 -15.02 30.59
N ALA A 420 -27.32 -15.99 30.31
CA ALA A 420 -27.04 -17.41 30.56
C ALA A 420 -25.83 -17.90 29.75
N TYR A 421 -25.74 -17.52 28.46
CA TYR A 421 -24.61 -17.83 27.59
C TYR A 421 -23.29 -17.28 28.14
N GLN A 422 -23.26 -16.03 28.62
CA GLN A 422 -22.04 -15.42 29.17
C GLN A 422 -21.51 -16.14 30.43
N THR A 423 -22.40 -16.76 31.20
CA THR A 423 -22.01 -17.59 32.35
C THR A 423 -21.56 -18.97 31.87
N PHE A 424 -22.33 -19.58 30.96
CA PHE A 424 -22.06 -20.90 30.40
C PHE A 424 -20.74 -20.95 29.63
N SER A 425 -20.47 -19.95 28.78
CA SER A 425 -19.28 -19.92 27.95
C SER A 425 -18.01 -19.90 28.78
N LYS A 426 -17.97 -19.20 29.92
CA LYS A 426 -16.81 -19.19 30.82
C LYS A 426 -16.44 -20.56 31.42
N VAL A 427 -17.38 -21.49 31.43
CA VAL A 427 -17.19 -22.83 32.00
C VAL A 427 -16.88 -23.85 30.91
N PHE A 428 -17.54 -23.75 29.76
CA PHE A 428 -17.50 -24.76 28.70
C PHE A 428 -16.67 -24.39 27.47
N PHE A 429 -16.29 -23.11 27.28
CA PHE A 429 -15.53 -22.61 26.12
C PHE A 429 -14.35 -21.74 26.56
#